data_AF-A0A3R1D1Y4-F1
#
_entry.id   AF-A0A3R1D1Y4-F1
#
_cell.length_a   1.000
_cell.length_b   1.000
_cell.length_c   1.000
_cell.angle_alpha   90.00
_cell.angle_beta   90.00
_cell.angle_gamma   90.00
#
_symmetry.space_group_name_H-M   'P 1'
#
loop_
_entity.id
_entity.type
_entity.pdbx_description
1 polymer ?
#
loop_
_entity_poly.entity_id
_entity_poly.type
_entity_poly.pdbx_seq_one_letter_code
_entity_poly.pdbx_strand_id
1 'polypeptide(L)'
;MSNDIAITSQPGATVGTAAAIFSPEGMNQLVRFAELMACSKATVPAHLAGKPSDCLAVTMQAAQWGMNPFAVAQKTHVVNGTLGYEAQLVNAVVSSSNLLSTRLNYRWDGDWSKVNGKSDKSPSLTVTVSAVLKGEAEPRELTISMAQAGVRNSPLWEQDPRQQLAYLCVKRWARLHAPDVLLGVYTPDELQEATPRVERDITPPAATAQGINSLINSKPEQKQEERQQHKDDRGPEEILHAFSGAAMNYNTQADLDKAYKYVAQKLAGDDDLLAKATDVYTIRCDELNEVPM
;
A
#
# COMPACT_ATOMS: atom_id res chain seq x y z
N MET A 1 -7.34 30.74 58.24
CA MET A 1 -6.34 29.66 58.06
C MET A 1 -6.25 29.40 56.56
N SER A 2 -5.21 29.92 55.93
CA SER A 2 -4.93 29.70 54.51
C SER A 2 -4.33 28.31 54.32
N ASN A 3 -4.91 27.51 53.44
CA ASN A 3 -4.29 26.28 52.97
C ASN A 3 -3.47 26.61 51.73
N ASP A 4 -2.18 26.88 51.92
CA ASP A 4 -1.21 26.86 50.83
C ASP A 4 -1.03 25.41 50.38
N ILE A 5 -1.56 25.08 49.20
CA ILE A 5 -1.24 23.84 48.50
C ILE A 5 0.16 24.02 47.92
N ALA A 6 1.16 23.56 48.66
CA ALA A 6 2.53 23.47 48.17
C ALA A 6 2.57 22.50 46.98
N ILE A 7 2.68 23.04 45.76
CA ILE A 7 3.02 22.27 44.57
C ILE A 7 4.48 21.83 44.72
N THR A 8 4.69 20.64 45.26
CA THR A 8 6.00 19.99 45.19
C THR A 8 6.23 19.56 43.75
N SER A 9 6.99 20.37 43.01
CA SER A 9 7.58 19.96 41.74
C SER A 9 8.63 18.88 42.02
N GLN A 10 8.28 17.61 41.80
CA GLN A 10 9.29 16.55 41.74
C GLN A 10 10.04 16.62 40.40
N PRO A 11 11.36 16.83 40.40
CA PRO A 11 12.17 16.74 39.18
C PRO A 11 12.37 15.27 38.85
N GLY A 12 11.64 14.77 37.84
CA GLY A 12 11.76 13.38 37.38
C GLY A 12 10.45 12.69 37.01
N ALA A 13 9.30 13.35 37.11
CA ALA A 13 8.07 12.80 36.57
C ALA A 13 8.22 12.69 35.04
N THR A 14 8.18 11.47 34.51
CA THR A 14 7.82 11.24 33.12
C THR A 14 6.51 11.99 32.89
N VAL A 15 6.56 13.09 32.16
CA VAL A 15 5.35 13.83 31.78
C VAL A 15 4.47 12.79 31.09
N GLY A 16 3.35 12.43 31.73
CA GLY A 16 2.44 11.46 31.14
C GLY A 16 2.05 11.96 29.75
N THR A 17 2.00 11.08 28.76
CA THR A 17 1.64 11.41 27.37
C THR A 17 0.44 12.36 27.28
N ALA A 18 -0.55 12.18 28.15
CA ALA A 18 -1.71 13.08 28.25
C ALA A 18 -1.35 14.51 28.70
N ALA A 19 -0.45 14.69 29.68
CA ALA A 19 0.01 16.00 30.11
C ALA A 19 0.89 16.69 29.04
N ALA A 20 1.66 15.92 28.26
CA ALA A 20 2.45 16.46 27.15
C ALA A 20 1.56 16.94 25.99
N ILE A 21 0.50 16.20 25.64
CA ILE A 21 -0.35 16.50 24.47
C ILE A 21 -1.48 17.48 24.80
N PHE A 22 -2.13 17.34 25.96
CA PHE A 22 -3.36 18.07 26.28
C PHE A 22 -3.17 19.31 27.16
N SER A 23 -1.92 19.69 27.49
CA SER A 23 -1.64 20.96 28.16
C SER A 23 -1.09 21.99 27.16
N PRO A 24 -1.45 23.29 27.29
CA PRO A 24 -0.89 24.34 26.43
C PRO A 24 0.65 24.38 26.48
N GLU A 25 1.23 24.18 27.67
CA GLU A 25 2.67 24.16 27.87
C GLU A 25 3.32 22.95 27.18
N GLY A 26 2.78 21.75 27.37
CA GLY A 26 3.26 20.55 26.70
C GLY A 26 3.15 20.64 25.18
N MET A 27 2.05 21.20 24.67
CA MET A 27 1.87 21.41 23.24
C MET A 27 2.91 22.38 22.66
N ASN A 28 3.19 23.50 23.34
CA ASN A 28 4.26 24.42 22.93
C ASN A 28 5.64 23.74 22.91
N GLN A 29 5.92 22.88 23.89
CA GLN A 29 7.17 22.11 23.93
C GLN A 29 7.26 21.12 22.76
N LEU A 30 6.16 20.44 22.41
CA LEU A 30 6.10 19.55 21.25
C LEU A 30 6.30 20.30 19.93
N VAL A 31 5.70 21.49 19.77
CA VAL A 31 5.90 22.36 18.60
C VAL A 31 7.38 22.72 18.46
N ARG A 32 8.02 23.18 19.53
CA ARG A 32 9.45 23.54 19.52
C ARG A 32 10.35 22.33 19.26
N PHE A 33 10.02 21.17 19.80
CA PHE A 33 10.74 19.93 19.50
C PHE A 33 10.62 19.57 18.01
N ALA A 34 9.43 19.71 17.43
CA ALA A 34 9.19 19.42 16.02
C ALA A 34 9.93 20.36 15.08
N GLU A 35 10.04 21.65 15.43
CA GLU A 35 10.89 22.61 14.71
C GLU A 35 12.36 22.17 14.70
N LEU A 36 12.89 21.79 15.87
CA LEU A 36 14.26 21.27 15.99
C LEU A 36 14.45 19.97 15.19
N MET A 37 13.47 19.07 15.27
CA MET A 37 13.47 17.81 14.54
C MET A 37 13.52 18.05 13.02
N ALA A 38 12.73 19.00 12.52
CA ALA A 38 12.73 19.38 11.10
C ALA A 38 14.07 19.97 10.63
N CYS A 39 14.90 20.54 11.52
CA CYS A 39 16.24 21.00 11.18
C CYS A 39 17.25 19.86 10.98
N SER A 40 16.97 18.65 11.49
CA SER A 40 17.87 17.51 11.29
C SER A 40 17.82 17.03 9.84
N LYS A 41 19.00 16.92 9.20
CA LYS A 41 19.14 16.42 7.83
C LYS A 41 19.58 14.96 7.75
N ALA A 42 20.34 14.49 8.73
CA ALA A 42 20.94 13.15 8.69
C ALA A 42 20.07 12.09 9.34
N THR A 43 19.33 12.45 10.40
CA THR A 43 18.57 11.48 11.21
C THR A 43 17.07 11.51 10.96
N VAL A 44 16.60 12.45 10.14
CA VAL A 44 15.19 12.62 9.77
C VAL A 44 15.06 12.42 8.25
N PRO A 45 14.07 11.62 7.79
CA PRO A 45 13.86 11.40 6.36
C PRO A 45 13.59 12.67 5.56
N ALA A 46 13.92 12.63 4.27
CA ALA A 46 13.75 13.77 3.35
C ALA A 46 12.30 14.28 3.27
N HIS A 47 11.30 13.41 3.46
CA HIS A 47 9.90 13.84 3.44
C HIS A 47 9.45 14.56 4.71
N LEU A 48 10.26 14.59 5.78
CA LEU A 48 10.01 15.32 7.03
C LEU A 48 10.98 16.48 7.26
N ALA A 49 12.19 16.42 6.67
CA ALA A 49 13.19 17.47 6.80
C ALA A 49 12.64 18.82 6.29
N GLY A 50 12.79 19.87 7.11
CA GLY A 50 12.25 21.20 6.83
C GLY A 50 10.73 21.33 6.97
N LYS A 51 10.02 20.30 7.44
CA LYS A 51 8.55 20.29 7.59
C LYS A 51 8.14 20.15 9.07
N PRO A 52 8.14 21.25 9.85
CA PRO A 52 7.85 21.20 11.28
C PRO A 52 6.47 20.63 11.61
N SER A 53 5.45 20.93 10.80
CA SER A 53 4.09 20.39 11.01
C SER A 53 4.02 18.87 10.88
N ASP A 54 4.71 18.30 9.89
CA ASP A 54 4.76 16.84 9.71
C ASP A 54 5.59 16.18 10.82
N CYS A 55 6.70 16.80 11.22
CA CYS A 55 7.48 16.38 12.39
C CYS A 55 6.66 16.42 13.68
N LEU A 56 5.78 17.42 13.85
CA LEU A 56 4.90 17.54 15.02
C LEU A 56 3.90 16.39 15.06
N ALA A 57 3.26 16.07 13.93
CA ALA A 57 2.36 14.93 13.84
C ALA A 57 3.06 13.61 14.23
N VAL A 58 4.27 13.37 13.71
CA VAL A 58 5.07 12.19 14.07
C VAL A 58 5.48 12.21 15.55
N THR A 59 5.83 13.38 16.09
CA THR A 59 6.22 13.52 17.51
C THR A 59 5.04 13.22 18.43
N MET A 60 3.84 13.72 18.12
CA MET A 60 2.63 13.42 18.88
C MET A 60 2.29 11.94 18.82
N GLN A 61 2.40 11.31 17.63
CA GLN A 61 2.17 9.87 17.48
C GLN A 61 3.19 9.04 18.27
N ALA A 62 4.46 9.42 18.22
CA ALA A 62 5.52 8.76 18.98
C ALA A 62 5.30 8.90 20.49
N ALA A 63 4.90 10.08 20.97
CA ALA A 63 4.54 10.31 22.37
C ALA A 63 3.36 9.43 22.79
N GLN A 64 2.38 9.21 21.91
CA GLN A 64 1.25 8.32 22.15
C GLN A 64 1.68 6.86 22.37
N TRP A 65 2.66 6.40 21.58
CA TRP A 65 3.24 5.06 21.75
C TRP A 65 4.32 4.98 22.83
N GLY A 66 4.71 6.11 23.45
CA GLY A 66 5.83 6.17 24.37
C GLY A 66 7.18 5.85 23.72
N MET A 67 7.32 6.15 22.42
CA MET A 67 8.50 5.87 21.61
C MET A 67 9.30 7.14 21.28
N ASN A 68 10.58 6.96 20.94
CA ASN A 68 11.44 8.06 20.51
C ASN A 68 10.97 8.62 19.15
N PRO A 69 10.64 9.93 19.04
CA PRO A 69 10.19 10.55 17.79
C PRO A 69 11.12 10.38 16.60
N PHE A 70 12.44 10.44 16.80
CA PHE A 70 13.42 10.24 15.71
C PHE A 70 13.40 8.80 15.19
N ALA A 71 13.27 7.83 16.09
CA ALA A 71 13.19 6.42 15.70
C ALA A 71 11.89 6.12 14.95
N VAL A 72 10.77 6.70 15.39
CA VAL A 72 9.48 6.59 14.70
C VAL A 72 9.55 7.24 13.31
N ALA A 73 10.11 8.45 13.21
CA ALA A 73 10.27 9.14 11.93
C ALA A 73 11.06 8.33 10.90
N GLN A 74 12.15 7.68 11.31
CA GLN A 74 12.96 6.83 10.43
C GLN A 74 12.20 5.64 9.85
N LYS A 75 11.03 5.30 10.41
CA LYS A 75 10.16 4.21 9.99
C LYS A 75 8.89 4.69 9.30
N THR A 76 8.93 5.90 8.75
CA THR A 76 7.83 6.49 7.96
C THR A 76 8.19 6.56 6.48
N HIS A 77 7.17 6.50 5.63
CA HIS A 77 7.28 6.68 4.18
C HIS A 77 6.07 7.45 3.65
N VAL A 78 6.22 8.15 2.53
CA VAL A 78 5.10 8.82 1.87
C VAL A 78 4.66 8.00 0.65
N VAL A 79 3.36 7.74 0.57
CA VAL A 79 2.69 7.09 -0.57
C VAL A 79 1.56 8.01 -1.01
N ASN A 80 1.58 8.47 -2.25
CA ASN A 80 0.54 9.35 -2.82
C ASN A 80 0.21 10.56 -1.91
N GLY A 81 1.24 11.18 -1.31
CA GLY A 81 1.08 12.32 -0.41
C GLY A 81 0.64 11.99 1.01
N THR A 82 0.34 10.72 1.32
CA THR A 82 -0.06 10.26 2.66
C THR A 82 1.11 9.61 3.39
N LEU A 83 1.29 9.94 4.67
CA LEU A 83 2.30 9.33 5.52
C LEU A 83 1.87 7.93 5.96
N GLY A 84 2.67 6.92 5.64
CA GLY A 84 2.56 5.55 6.10
C GLY A 84 3.70 5.18 7.05
N TYR A 85 3.49 4.15 7.85
CA TYR A 85 4.43 3.64 8.83
C TYR A 85 4.82 2.20 8.51
N GLU A 86 6.10 1.87 8.63
CA GLU A 86 6.58 0.52 8.30
C GLU A 86 5.97 -0.56 9.18
N ALA A 87 5.80 -1.77 8.63
CA ALA A 87 5.31 -2.92 9.38
C ALA A 87 6.21 -3.28 10.58
N GLN A 88 7.51 -3.00 10.49
CA GLN A 88 8.44 -3.21 11.61
C GLN A 88 8.10 -2.31 12.80
N LEU A 89 7.69 -1.06 12.55
CA LEU A 89 7.25 -0.15 13.60
C LEU A 89 5.92 -0.61 14.19
N VAL A 90 4.96 -1.05 13.37
CA VAL A 90 3.71 -1.64 13.85
C VAL A 90 3.97 -2.81 14.80
N ASN A 91 4.87 -3.72 14.43
CA ASN A 91 5.29 -4.81 15.30
C ASN A 91 5.85 -4.30 16.64
N ALA A 92 6.77 -3.33 16.60
CA ALA A 92 7.38 -2.77 17.79
C ALA A 92 6.32 -2.16 18.72
N VAL A 93 5.42 -1.34 18.18
CA VAL A 93 4.34 -0.66 18.89
C VAL A 93 3.43 -1.67 19.59
N VAL A 94 2.96 -2.69 18.85
CA VAL A 94 2.06 -3.71 19.40
C VAL A 94 2.77 -4.54 20.46
N SER A 95 4.01 -4.97 20.20
CA SER A 95 4.81 -5.78 21.12
C SER A 95 5.23 -5.05 22.40
N SER A 96 5.35 -3.72 22.38
CA SER A 96 5.64 -2.90 23.57
C SER A 96 4.39 -2.36 24.26
N SER A 97 3.21 -2.60 23.69
CA SER A 97 1.95 -2.08 24.24
C SER A 97 1.57 -2.78 25.54
N ASN A 98 0.74 -2.11 26.33
CA ASN A 98 0.17 -2.70 27.54
C ASN A 98 -0.97 -3.69 27.26
N LEU A 99 -1.35 -3.88 25.99
CA LEU A 99 -2.42 -4.79 25.60
C LEU A 99 -2.01 -6.26 25.72
N LEU A 100 -0.75 -6.58 25.39
CA LEU A 100 -0.29 -7.96 25.31
C LEU A 100 0.30 -8.45 26.64
N SER A 101 0.04 -9.72 26.96
CA SER A 101 0.71 -10.46 28.03
C SER A 101 1.98 -11.16 27.54
N THR A 102 2.05 -11.48 26.25
CA THR A 102 3.23 -12.05 25.59
C THR A 102 3.65 -11.18 24.41
N ARG A 103 4.86 -11.38 23.87
CA ARG A 103 5.22 -10.79 22.57
C ARG A 103 4.55 -11.55 21.43
N LEU A 104 4.51 -10.91 20.25
CA LEU A 104 4.12 -11.58 19.00
C LEU A 104 5.08 -12.75 18.73
N ASN A 105 4.51 -13.91 18.46
CA ASN A 105 5.19 -15.14 18.08
C ASN A 105 4.88 -15.49 16.62
N TYR A 106 5.74 -16.29 16.01
CA TYR A 106 5.71 -16.63 14.59
C TYR A 106 5.96 -18.11 14.39
N ARG A 107 5.08 -18.78 13.64
CA ARG A 107 5.27 -20.15 13.15
C ARG A 107 5.17 -20.15 11.64
N TRP A 108 6.15 -20.73 10.96
CA TRP A 108 6.11 -20.90 9.51
C TRP A 108 5.90 -22.37 9.19
N ASP A 109 5.02 -22.62 8.23
CA ASP A 109 4.71 -23.96 7.74
C ASP A 109 4.95 -24.05 6.22
N GLY A 110 5.29 -25.25 5.74
CA GLY A 110 5.61 -25.54 4.33
C GLY A 110 7.11 -25.53 3.98
N ASP A 111 7.44 -25.93 2.75
CA ASP A 111 8.82 -25.97 2.24
C ASP A 111 9.21 -24.65 1.56
N TRP A 112 9.97 -23.83 2.28
CA TRP A 112 10.42 -22.51 1.82
C TRP A 112 11.71 -22.55 0.98
N SER A 113 12.30 -23.71 0.73
CA SER A 113 13.62 -23.82 0.05
C SER A 113 13.63 -23.29 -1.39
N LYS A 114 12.46 -23.27 -2.05
CA LYS A 114 12.30 -22.86 -3.46
C LYS A 114 11.29 -21.73 -3.67
N VAL A 115 10.96 -21.01 -2.60
CA VAL A 115 9.97 -19.92 -2.68
C VAL A 115 10.43 -18.83 -3.64
N ASN A 116 9.55 -18.42 -4.56
CA ASN A 116 9.72 -17.16 -5.28
C ASN A 116 8.83 -16.09 -4.63
N GLY A 117 9.42 -15.15 -3.92
CA GLY A 117 8.65 -14.19 -3.16
C GLY A 117 7.77 -13.25 -3.97
N LYS A 118 7.98 -13.07 -5.28
CA LYS A 118 7.15 -12.19 -6.12
C LYS A 118 5.97 -12.93 -6.74
N SER A 119 6.18 -14.15 -7.22
CA SER A 119 5.19 -14.90 -8.00
C SER A 119 4.52 -16.04 -7.25
N ASP A 120 5.10 -16.53 -6.15
CA ASP A 120 4.55 -17.69 -5.43
C ASP A 120 3.13 -17.40 -4.91
N LYS A 121 2.18 -18.30 -5.17
CA LYS A 121 0.79 -18.25 -4.71
C LYS A 121 0.42 -19.51 -3.92
N SER A 122 1.40 -20.13 -3.28
CA SER A 122 1.22 -21.40 -2.57
C SER A 122 0.32 -21.21 -1.35
N PRO A 123 -0.76 -22.00 -1.19
CA PRO A 123 -1.59 -21.98 0.03
C PRO A 123 -0.90 -22.68 1.20
N SER A 124 0.09 -23.53 0.95
CA SER A 124 0.81 -24.32 1.94
C SER A 124 1.99 -23.59 2.58
N LEU A 125 2.54 -22.55 1.94
CA LEU A 125 3.57 -21.69 2.51
C LEU A 125 2.90 -20.63 3.36
N THR A 126 2.90 -20.83 4.68
CA THR A 126 2.15 -19.99 5.60
C THR A 126 3.01 -19.44 6.72
N VAL A 127 2.52 -18.36 7.31
CA VAL A 127 2.97 -17.86 8.60
C VAL A 127 1.76 -17.69 9.50
N THR A 128 1.89 -18.13 10.74
CA THR A 128 0.93 -17.88 11.83
C THR A 128 1.57 -16.89 12.80
N VAL A 129 0.88 -15.79 13.05
CA VAL A 129 1.23 -14.84 14.11
C VAL A 129 0.30 -15.03 15.28
N SER A 130 0.85 -15.10 16.49
CA SER A 130 0.05 -15.24 17.71
C SER A 130 0.57 -14.42 18.88
N ALA A 131 -0.33 -14.00 19.76
CA ALA A 131 -0.01 -13.41 21.06
C ALA A 131 -1.17 -13.59 22.04
N VAL A 132 -0.87 -13.61 23.34
CA VAL A 132 -1.86 -13.63 24.41
C VAL A 132 -2.14 -12.19 24.83
N LEU A 133 -3.40 -11.77 24.81
CA LEU A 133 -3.82 -10.47 25.34
C LEU A 133 -3.93 -10.55 26.88
N LYS A 134 -3.69 -9.44 27.57
CA LYS A 134 -3.85 -9.41 29.03
C LYS A 134 -5.28 -9.75 29.42
N GLY A 135 -5.42 -10.69 30.34
CA GLY A 135 -6.72 -11.19 30.81
C GLY A 135 -7.28 -12.35 30.00
N GLU A 136 -6.63 -12.75 28.90
CA GLU A 136 -6.99 -13.96 28.13
C GLU A 136 -6.08 -15.14 28.52
N ALA A 137 -6.64 -16.35 28.49
CA ALA A 137 -5.89 -17.59 28.75
C ALA A 137 -5.24 -18.13 27.46
N GLU A 138 -5.96 -18.04 26.35
CA GLU A 138 -5.55 -18.58 25.06
C GLU A 138 -4.96 -17.49 24.15
N PRO A 139 -3.98 -17.83 23.30
CA PRO A 139 -3.44 -16.89 22.33
C PRO A 139 -4.45 -16.63 21.21
N ARG A 140 -4.48 -15.38 20.71
CA ARG A 140 -5.14 -15.07 19.45
C ARG A 140 -4.18 -15.32 18.30
N GLU A 141 -4.60 -16.08 17.31
CA GLU A 141 -3.77 -16.44 16.16
C GLU A 141 -4.37 -15.92 14.85
N LEU A 142 -3.49 -15.56 13.91
CA LEU A 142 -3.86 -15.33 12.52
C LEU A 142 -2.84 -16.03 11.62
N THR A 143 -3.34 -16.87 10.71
CA THR A 143 -2.51 -17.52 9.69
C THR A 143 -2.80 -16.90 8.33
N ILE A 144 -1.75 -16.56 7.59
CA ILE A 144 -1.84 -16.20 6.18
C ILE A 144 -0.86 -17.01 5.34
N SER A 145 -1.20 -17.22 4.08
CA SER A 145 -0.36 -17.88 3.10
C SER A 145 0.23 -16.92 2.07
N MET A 146 1.23 -17.39 1.32
CA MET A 146 1.73 -16.67 0.14
C MET A 146 0.60 -16.35 -0.85
N ALA A 147 -0.39 -17.24 -1.03
CA ALA A 147 -1.56 -16.96 -1.86
C ALA A 147 -2.31 -15.67 -1.46
N GLN A 148 -2.30 -15.32 -0.18
CA GLN A 148 -3.04 -14.18 0.39
C GLN A 148 -2.21 -12.89 0.49
N ALA A 149 -0.97 -12.88 0.01
CA ALA A 149 -0.05 -11.76 0.18
C ALA A 149 -0.35 -10.52 -0.68
N GLY A 150 -1.32 -10.59 -1.61
CA GLY A 150 -1.73 -9.44 -2.41
C GLY A 150 -0.59 -8.88 -3.29
N VAL A 151 -0.44 -7.54 -3.26
CA VAL A 151 0.54 -6.78 -4.04
C VAL A 151 1.91 -6.76 -3.34
N ARG A 152 2.98 -7.01 -4.10
CA ARG A 152 4.35 -7.24 -3.57
C ARG A 152 5.38 -6.26 -4.14
N ASN A 153 5.19 -4.97 -3.87
CA ASN A 153 5.98 -3.90 -4.50
C ASN A 153 7.41 -3.78 -3.96
N SER A 154 7.68 -4.24 -2.73
CA SER A 154 9.02 -4.17 -2.14
C SER A 154 10.00 -5.16 -2.80
N PRO A 155 11.25 -4.79 -3.12
CA PRO A 155 12.28 -5.74 -3.55
C PRO A 155 12.61 -6.78 -2.47
N LEU A 156 12.32 -6.49 -1.20
CA LEU A 156 12.52 -7.43 -0.09
C LEU A 156 11.69 -8.70 -0.20
N TRP A 157 10.64 -8.71 -1.03
CA TRP A 157 9.92 -9.95 -1.30
C TRP A 157 10.82 -11.00 -1.96
N GLU A 158 11.75 -10.61 -2.83
CA GLU A 158 12.69 -11.56 -3.44
C GLU A 158 13.78 -12.00 -2.46
N GLN A 159 14.26 -11.07 -1.63
CA GLN A 159 15.39 -11.30 -0.73
C GLN A 159 15.00 -12.06 0.54
N ASP A 160 13.86 -11.70 1.15
CA ASP A 160 13.36 -12.29 2.39
C ASP A 160 11.82 -12.40 2.39
N PRO A 161 11.24 -13.31 1.58
CA PRO A 161 9.80 -13.50 1.50
C PRO A 161 9.17 -13.97 2.81
N ARG A 162 9.93 -14.71 3.64
CA ARG A 162 9.45 -15.20 4.95
C ARG A 162 9.19 -14.03 5.89
N GLN A 163 10.10 -13.07 5.95
CA GLN A 163 9.94 -11.88 6.75
C GLN A 163 8.84 -10.97 6.20
N GLN A 164 8.76 -10.77 4.88
CA GLN A 164 7.71 -9.94 4.29
C GLN A 164 6.30 -10.50 4.57
N LEU A 165 6.11 -11.82 4.45
CA LEU A 165 4.83 -12.43 4.79
C LEU A 165 4.53 -12.30 6.29
N ALA A 166 5.54 -12.47 7.16
CA ALA A 166 5.36 -12.28 8.59
C ALA A 166 4.94 -10.84 8.93
N TYR A 167 5.56 -9.84 8.31
CA TYR A 167 5.18 -8.43 8.47
C TYR A 167 3.76 -8.14 7.98
N LEU A 168 3.35 -8.73 6.86
CA LEU A 168 1.95 -8.62 6.41
C LEU A 168 0.99 -9.25 7.42
N CYS A 169 1.32 -10.43 7.96
CA CYS A 169 0.52 -11.12 8.94
C CYS A 169 0.38 -10.31 10.24
N VAL A 170 1.48 -9.73 10.74
CA VAL A 170 1.47 -8.86 11.93
C VAL A 170 0.53 -7.69 11.76
N LYS A 171 0.56 -7.01 10.61
CA LYS A 171 -0.34 -5.88 10.37
C LYS A 171 -1.80 -6.31 10.39
N ARG A 172 -2.15 -7.39 9.69
CA ARG A 172 -3.52 -7.92 9.68
C ARG A 172 -3.97 -8.39 11.07
N TRP A 173 -3.10 -9.03 11.83
CA TRP A 173 -3.36 -9.43 13.21
C TRP A 173 -3.58 -8.21 14.10
N ALA A 174 -2.72 -7.20 14.00
CA ALA A 174 -2.80 -5.98 14.79
C ALA A 174 -4.07 -5.17 14.46
N ARG A 175 -4.47 -5.09 13.20
CA ARG A 175 -5.74 -4.48 12.78
C ARG A 175 -6.95 -5.15 13.43
N LEU A 176 -6.92 -6.47 13.55
CA LEU A 176 -8.03 -7.25 14.09
C LEU A 176 -8.05 -7.26 15.62
N HIS A 177 -6.88 -7.30 16.27
CA HIS A 177 -6.77 -7.60 17.70
C HIS A 177 -6.15 -6.49 18.55
N ALA A 178 -5.51 -5.49 17.94
CA ALA A 178 -4.94 -4.32 18.60
C ALA A 178 -5.29 -2.98 17.89
N PRO A 179 -6.54 -2.75 17.45
CA PRO A 179 -6.92 -1.55 16.70
C PRO A 179 -6.77 -0.26 17.52
N ASP A 180 -6.98 -0.35 18.84
CA ASP A 180 -6.82 0.70 19.84
C ASP A 180 -5.36 1.12 20.04
N VAL A 181 -4.41 0.22 19.78
CA VAL A 181 -2.98 0.51 19.79
C VAL A 181 -2.54 1.18 18.48
N LEU A 182 -3.11 0.75 17.35
CA LEU A 182 -2.79 1.27 16.02
C LEU A 182 -3.41 2.65 15.73
N LEU A 183 -4.63 2.91 16.21
CA LEU A 183 -5.36 4.16 16.05
C LEU A 183 -5.46 4.67 14.60
N GLY A 184 -5.64 3.74 13.66
CA GLY A 184 -5.83 4.10 12.25
C GLY A 184 -4.55 4.43 11.50
N VAL A 185 -3.36 4.26 12.07
CA VAL A 185 -2.09 4.35 11.34
C VAL A 185 -2.03 3.30 10.23
N TYR A 186 -1.70 3.71 9.00
CA TYR A 186 -1.59 2.84 7.82
C TYR A 186 -0.15 2.53 7.44
N THR A 187 0.08 1.36 6.87
CA THR A 187 1.36 1.00 6.27
C THR A 187 1.41 1.32 4.78
N PRO A 188 2.61 1.50 4.18
CA PRO A 188 2.73 1.95 2.79
C PRO A 188 1.96 1.10 1.78
N ASP A 189 1.92 -0.21 1.95
CA ASP A 189 1.18 -1.13 1.10
C ASP A 189 -0.35 -1.03 1.28
N GLU A 190 -0.84 -0.79 2.51
CA GLU A 190 -2.28 -0.54 2.74
C GLU A 190 -2.72 0.75 2.04
N LEU A 191 -1.87 1.79 2.03
CA LEU A 191 -2.11 3.05 1.32
C LEU A 191 -2.10 2.88 -0.21
N GLN A 192 -1.32 1.93 -0.73
CA GLN A 192 -1.28 1.62 -2.16
C GLN A 192 -2.56 0.87 -2.60
N GLU A 193 -3.05 -0.05 -1.76
CA GLU A 193 -4.29 -0.79 -1.99
C GLU A 193 -5.55 0.08 -1.82
N ALA A 194 -5.48 1.15 -1.01
CA ALA A 194 -6.58 2.10 -0.78
C ALA A 194 -6.85 3.06 -1.97
N THR A 195 -6.20 2.86 -3.11
CA THR A 195 -6.61 3.55 -4.35
C THR A 195 -8.07 3.18 -4.66
N PRO A 196 -8.99 4.16 -4.77
CA PRO A 196 -10.42 3.87 -4.83
C PRO A 196 -10.71 3.01 -6.05
N ARG A 197 -11.28 1.82 -5.81
CA ARG A 197 -12.11 1.17 -6.82
C ARG A 197 -13.20 2.19 -7.13
N VAL A 198 -13.27 2.63 -8.40
CA VAL A 198 -14.34 3.50 -8.88
C VAL A 198 -15.65 2.98 -8.30
N GLU A 199 -16.27 3.79 -7.45
CA GLU A 199 -17.52 3.43 -6.79
C GLU A 199 -18.52 3.08 -7.87
N ARG A 200 -18.94 1.81 -7.89
CA ARG A 200 -19.88 1.34 -8.91
C ARG A 200 -21.25 1.78 -8.44
N ASP A 201 -21.87 2.71 -9.17
CA ASP A 201 -23.25 3.10 -8.92
C ASP A 201 -24.14 1.84 -9.01
N ILE A 202 -24.70 1.44 -7.87
CA ILE A 202 -25.62 0.30 -7.75
C ILE A 202 -27.08 0.75 -7.76
N THR A 203 -27.36 2.04 -7.99
CA THR A 203 -28.73 2.54 -8.05
C THR A 203 -29.43 1.85 -9.22
N PRO A 204 -30.46 1.02 -8.97
CA PRO A 204 -31.21 0.41 -10.07
C PRO A 204 -31.83 1.54 -10.90
N PRO A 205 -31.71 1.51 -12.24
CA PRO A 205 -32.31 2.55 -13.07
C PRO A 205 -33.81 2.57 -12.81
N ALA A 206 -34.35 3.76 -12.53
CA ALA A 206 -35.78 3.94 -12.36
C ALA A 206 -36.49 3.37 -13.59
N ALA A 207 -37.39 2.41 -13.38
CA ALA A 207 -38.17 1.80 -14.44
C ALA A 207 -39.10 2.87 -15.05
N THR A 208 -38.61 3.59 -16.06
CA THR A 208 -39.46 4.42 -16.89
C THR A 208 -40.36 3.51 -17.73
N ALA A 209 -41.64 3.84 -17.81
CA ALA A 209 -42.67 3.12 -18.57
C ALA A 209 -42.38 2.99 -20.09
N GLN A 210 -41.22 3.49 -20.55
CA GLN A 210 -40.72 3.36 -21.92
C GLN A 210 -40.15 1.97 -22.22
N GLY A 211 -39.77 1.17 -21.20
CA GLY A 211 -39.19 -0.16 -21.40
C GLY A 211 -40.16 -1.23 -21.93
N ILE A 212 -41.47 -1.02 -21.79
CA ILE A 212 -42.48 -2.01 -22.21
C ILE A 212 -42.70 -1.98 -23.74
N ASN A 213 -42.53 -0.82 -24.39
CA ASN A 213 -42.75 -0.67 -25.84
C ASN A 213 -41.58 -1.18 -26.70
N SER A 214 -40.39 -1.34 -26.14
CA SER A 214 -39.21 -1.85 -26.86
C SER A 214 -39.16 -3.39 -26.95
N LEU A 215 -40.03 -4.10 -26.25
CA LEU A 215 -40.06 -5.57 -26.21
C LEU A 215 -40.84 -6.21 -27.36
N ILE A 216 -41.59 -5.42 -28.15
CA ILE A 216 -42.47 -5.93 -29.22
C ILE A 216 -41.81 -5.88 -30.60
N ASN A 217 -40.77 -5.06 -30.79
CA ASN A 217 -40.06 -4.95 -32.06
C ASN A 217 -38.57 -4.71 -31.82
N SER A 218 -37.74 -5.74 -31.98
CA SER A 218 -36.47 -5.70 -32.76
C SER A 218 -35.58 -6.93 -32.51
N LYS A 219 -34.94 -7.39 -33.60
CA LYS A 219 -34.02 -8.53 -33.75
C LYS A 219 -32.75 -8.43 -32.89
N PRO A 220 -32.04 -9.54 -32.64
CA PRO A 220 -30.85 -9.55 -31.79
C PRO A 220 -29.67 -8.85 -32.48
N GLU A 221 -29.30 -7.67 -31.98
CA GLU A 221 -28.02 -7.03 -32.28
C GLU A 221 -27.03 -7.20 -31.13
N GLN A 222 -25.80 -7.53 -31.52
CA GLN A 222 -24.66 -7.81 -30.66
C GLN A 222 -24.27 -6.57 -29.86
N LYS A 223 -24.09 -6.75 -28.55
CA LYS A 223 -23.63 -5.74 -27.61
C LYS A 223 -22.22 -5.25 -28.00
N GLN A 224 -22.13 -4.05 -28.55
CA GLN A 224 -20.88 -3.29 -28.62
C GLN A 224 -20.54 -2.77 -27.22
N GLU A 225 -19.35 -3.11 -26.73
CA GLU A 225 -18.78 -2.55 -25.50
C GLU A 225 -18.33 -1.11 -25.78
N GLU A 226 -18.97 -0.15 -25.12
CA GLU A 226 -18.49 1.23 -25.04
C GLU A 226 -17.20 1.27 -24.20
N ARG A 227 -16.04 1.31 -24.88
CA ARG A 227 -14.76 1.65 -24.24
C ARG A 227 -14.69 3.15 -24.01
N GLN A 228 -14.68 3.55 -22.74
CA GLN A 228 -14.19 4.87 -22.33
C GLN A 228 -12.77 5.07 -22.86
N GLN A 229 -12.59 6.06 -23.75
CA GLN A 229 -11.28 6.48 -24.25
C GLN A 229 -10.52 7.19 -23.12
N HIS A 230 -9.66 6.46 -22.41
CA HIS A 230 -8.60 7.09 -21.63
C HIS A 230 -7.63 7.75 -22.62
N LYS A 231 -7.40 9.07 -22.48
CA LYS A 231 -6.37 9.76 -23.26
C LYS A 231 -5.03 9.31 -22.69
N ASP A 232 -4.26 8.60 -23.51
CA ASP A 232 -2.90 8.20 -23.20
C ASP A 232 -1.97 9.39 -23.48
N ASP A 233 -1.39 9.95 -22.42
CA ASP A 233 -0.57 11.16 -22.44
C ASP A 233 0.94 10.87 -22.66
N ARG A 234 1.30 9.61 -22.95
CA ARG A 234 2.69 9.21 -23.24
C ARG A 234 3.21 9.82 -24.54
N GLY A 235 4.51 10.16 -24.55
CA GLY A 235 5.18 10.70 -25.74
C GLY A 235 5.39 9.63 -26.84
N PRO A 236 5.59 10.03 -28.12
CA PRO A 236 5.75 9.09 -29.24
C PRO A 236 6.85 8.03 -29.03
N GLU A 237 8.01 8.40 -28.49
CA GLU A 237 9.09 7.43 -28.21
C GLU A 237 8.74 6.44 -27.09
N GLU A 238 8.01 6.89 -26.07
CA GLU A 238 7.57 6.04 -24.96
C GLU A 238 6.51 5.03 -25.43
N ILE A 239 5.65 5.44 -26.36
CA ILE A 239 4.66 4.57 -27.01
C ILE A 239 5.38 3.49 -27.84
N LEU A 240 6.38 3.86 -28.63
CA LEU A 240 7.19 2.88 -29.37
C LEU A 240 7.90 1.91 -28.43
N HIS A 241 8.58 2.42 -27.39
CA HIS A 241 9.29 1.57 -26.43
C HIS A 241 8.37 0.58 -25.72
N ALA A 242 7.19 1.05 -25.28
CA ALA A 242 6.19 0.20 -24.66
C ALA A 242 5.64 -0.86 -25.63
N PHE A 243 5.39 -0.50 -26.89
CA PHE A 243 4.96 -1.45 -27.91
C PHE A 243 6.02 -2.50 -28.19
N SER A 244 7.28 -2.11 -28.39
CA SER A 244 8.40 -3.02 -28.62
C SER A 244 8.62 -4.00 -27.47
N GLY A 245 8.48 -3.54 -26.22
CA GLY A 245 8.57 -4.41 -25.04
C GLY A 245 7.38 -5.35 -24.86
N ALA A 246 6.19 -4.97 -25.35
CA ALA A 246 4.98 -5.77 -25.22
C ALA A 246 4.73 -6.71 -26.40
N ALA A 247 5.27 -6.42 -27.58
CA ALA A 247 5.01 -7.12 -28.84
C ALA A 247 5.20 -8.65 -28.73
N MET A 248 6.29 -9.08 -28.09
CA MET A 248 6.62 -10.50 -27.91
C MET A 248 5.64 -11.27 -27.00
N ASN A 249 4.84 -10.58 -26.19
CA ASN A 249 3.90 -11.19 -25.26
C ASN A 249 2.51 -11.42 -25.86
N TYR A 250 2.24 -10.94 -27.08
CA TYR A 250 0.98 -11.25 -27.77
C TYR A 250 1.02 -12.68 -28.33
N ASN A 251 0.01 -13.46 -27.98
CA ASN A 251 -0.10 -14.87 -28.37
C ASN A 251 -1.04 -15.11 -29.56
N THR A 252 -1.73 -14.08 -30.04
CA THR A 252 -2.63 -14.17 -31.18
C THR A 252 -2.42 -12.98 -32.11
N GLN A 253 -2.54 -13.23 -33.42
CA GLN A 253 -2.47 -12.18 -34.45
C GLN A 253 -3.54 -11.10 -34.21
N ALA A 254 -4.75 -11.50 -33.81
CA ALA A 254 -5.86 -10.58 -33.60
C ALA A 254 -5.62 -9.57 -32.46
N ASP A 255 -4.87 -9.94 -31.42
CA ASP A 255 -4.53 -9.03 -30.33
C ASP A 255 -3.33 -8.14 -30.66
N LEU A 256 -2.37 -8.67 -31.42
CA LEU A 256 -1.26 -7.91 -31.98
C LEU A 256 -1.76 -6.82 -32.95
N ASP A 257 -2.71 -7.15 -33.83
CA ASP A 257 -3.33 -6.21 -34.78
C ASP A 257 -4.02 -5.03 -34.05
N LYS A 258 -4.70 -5.31 -32.93
CA LYS A 258 -5.36 -4.27 -32.13
C LYS A 258 -4.34 -3.33 -31.49
N ALA A 259 -3.26 -3.89 -30.94
CA ALA A 259 -2.19 -3.11 -30.33
C ALA A 259 -1.47 -2.25 -31.37
N TYR A 260 -1.16 -2.82 -32.54
CA TYR A 260 -0.51 -2.11 -33.62
C TYR A 260 -1.38 -0.98 -34.20
N LYS A 261 -2.69 -1.19 -34.41
CA LYS A 261 -3.61 -0.13 -34.87
C LYS A 261 -3.60 1.08 -33.94
N TYR A 262 -3.54 0.85 -32.64
CA TYR A 262 -3.46 1.93 -31.66
C TYR A 262 -2.13 2.69 -31.74
N VAL A 263 -1.01 1.97 -31.83
CA VAL A 263 0.33 2.54 -31.93
C VAL A 263 0.51 3.31 -33.24
N ALA A 264 0.08 2.74 -34.37
CA ALA A 264 0.12 3.39 -35.67
C ALA A 264 -0.68 4.71 -35.69
N GLN A 265 -1.83 4.75 -35.02
CA GLN A 265 -2.61 5.99 -34.90
C GLN A 265 -1.89 7.07 -34.07
N LYS A 266 -1.11 6.67 -33.06
CA LYS A 266 -0.38 7.59 -32.18
C LYS A 266 0.95 8.05 -32.75
N LEU A 267 1.57 7.25 -33.61
CA LEU A 267 2.83 7.55 -34.29
C LEU A 267 2.63 8.11 -35.71
N ALA A 268 1.40 8.33 -36.17
CA ALA A 268 1.10 8.84 -37.51
C ALA A 268 1.72 10.21 -37.86
N GLY A 269 2.23 10.94 -36.86
CA GLY A 269 2.94 12.22 -37.05
C GLY A 269 4.47 12.10 -37.07
N ASP A 270 5.03 10.89 -36.94
CA ASP A 270 6.46 10.61 -36.92
C ASP A 270 6.75 9.33 -37.72
N ASP A 271 7.09 9.52 -39.00
CA ASP A 271 7.29 8.44 -39.97
C ASP A 271 8.42 7.47 -39.55
N ASP A 272 9.45 7.97 -38.88
CA ASP A 272 10.60 7.16 -38.45
C ASP A 272 10.23 6.23 -37.27
N LEU A 273 9.44 6.73 -36.31
CA LEU A 273 8.94 5.91 -35.20
C LEU A 273 7.86 4.95 -35.66
N LEU A 274 7.01 5.37 -36.61
CA LEU A 274 6.00 4.51 -37.21
C LEU A 274 6.63 3.35 -37.98
N ALA A 275 7.70 3.60 -38.76
CA ALA A 275 8.44 2.54 -39.46
C ALA A 275 9.00 1.51 -38.48
N LYS A 276 9.64 1.95 -37.39
CA LYS A 276 10.15 1.05 -36.34
C LYS A 276 9.06 0.22 -35.66
N ALA A 277 7.89 0.80 -35.40
CA ALA A 277 6.74 0.06 -34.87
C ALA A 277 6.22 -0.97 -35.89
N THR A 278 6.22 -0.61 -37.17
CA THR A 278 5.80 -1.49 -38.28
C THR A 278 6.73 -2.70 -38.41
N ASP A 279 8.04 -2.49 -38.27
CA ASP A 279 9.04 -3.57 -38.32
C ASP A 279 8.82 -4.58 -37.18
N VAL A 280 8.66 -4.08 -35.95
CA VAL A 280 8.38 -4.92 -34.77
C VAL A 280 7.07 -5.70 -34.94
N TYR A 281 6.03 -5.05 -35.45
CA TYR A 281 4.76 -5.70 -35.74
C TYR A 281 4.95 -6.82 -36.78
N THR A 282 5.61 -6.55 -37.89
CA THR A 282 5.80 -7.51 -38.99
C THR A 282 6.60 -8.73 -38.53
N ILE A 283 7.71 -8.53 -37.82
CA ILE A 283 8.51 -9.62 -37.24
C ILE A 283 7.64 -10.51 -36.36
N ARG A 284 6.84 -9.92 -35.47
CA ARG A 284 5.99 -10.70 -34.57
C ARG A 284 4.84 -11.41 -35.29
N CYS A 285 4.31 -10.84 -36.38
CA CYS A 285 3.32 -11.51 -37.22
C CYS A 285 3.92 -12.75 -37.88
N ASP A 286 5.13 -12.64 -38.42
CA ASP A 286 5.84 -13.75 -39.06
C ASP A 286 6.12 -14.86 -38.04
N GLU A 287 6.60 -14.52 -36.83
CA GLU A 287 6.80 -15.50 -35.74
C GLU A 287 5.52 -16.23 -35.32
N LEU A 288 4.38 -15.53 -35.29
CA LEU A 288 3.08 -16.12 -34.94
C LEU A 288 2.54 -17.03 -36.06
N ASN A 289 2.93 -16.79 -37.31
CA ASN A 289 2.54 -17.57 -38.47
C ASN A 289 3.51 -18.74 -38.76
N GLU A 290 4.76 -18.68 -38.28
CA GLU A 290 5.80 -19.70 -38.49
C GLU A 290 5.78 -20.86 -37.48
N VAL A 291 4.82 -20.92 -36.54
CA VAL A 291 4.72 -22.05 -35.59
C VAL A 291 4.52 -23.37 -36.34
N PRO A 292 5.51 -24.29 -36.36
CA PRO A 292 5.35 -25.60 -36.96
C PRO A 292 4.46 -26.47 -36.07
N MET A 293 3.58 -27.23 -36.72
CA MET A 293 2.77 -28.30 -36.12
C MET A 293 3.63 -29.34 -35.40
#